data_AF-A0A3C1YDJ8-F1
#
_entry.id   AF-A0A3C1YDJ8-F1
#
_cell.length_a   1.000
_cell.length_b   1.000
_cell.length_c   1.000
_cell.angle_alpha   90.00
_cell.angle_beta   90.00
_cell.angle_gamma   90.00
#
_symmetry.space_group_name_H-M   'P 1'
#
loop_
_entity.id
_entity.type
_entity.pdbx_description
1 polymer ?
#
loop_
_entity_poly.entity_id
_entity_poly.type
_entity_poly.pdbx_seq_one_letter_code
_entity_poly.pdbx_strand_id
1 'polypeptide(L)' 'MIEAIINNISDPRLLSKLAKGRLQGKKESLEQALHGLMGPHQRKMLAVQLRHIDFLDEEVKNLDQEVEERLRPF' A
#
# COMPACT_ATOMS: atom_id res chain seq x y z
N MET A 1 -2.14 -1.86 5.72
CA MET A 1 -3.59 -1.55 5.65
C MET A 1 -4.19 -1.92 4.31
N ILE A 2 -3.67 -1.42 3.18
CA ILE A 2 -4.22 -1.71 1.85
C ILE A 2 -4.27 -3.22 1.56
N GLU A 3 -3.20 -3.96 1.87
CA GLU A 3 -3.18 -5.44 1.76
C GLU A 3 -4.28 -6.10 2.58
N ALA A 4 -4.54 -5.63 3.80
CA ALA A 4 -5.62 -6.13 4.64
C ALA A 4 -7.00 -5.91 4.00
N ILE A 5 -7.20 -4.72 3.42
CA ILE A 5 -8.43 -4.40 2.66
C ILE A 5 -8.59 -5.36 1.47
N ILE A 6 -7.52 -5.58 0.68
CA ILE A 6 -7.53 -6.51 -0.45
C ILE A 6 -7.89 -7.94 0.01
N ASN A 7 -7.37 -8.36 1.16
CA ASN A 7 -7.62 -9.66 1.79
C ASN A 7 -8.99 -9.78 2.50
N ASN A 8 -9.94 -8.90 2.18
CA ASN A 8 -11.31 -8.89 2.73
C ASN A 8 -11.42 -8.60 4.24
N ILE A 9 -10.39 -8.00 4.85
CA ILE A 9 -10.53 -7.47 6.21
C ILE A 9 -11.34 -6.19 6.12
N SER A 10 -12.53 -6.19 6.74
CA SER A 10 -13.51 -5.11 6.65
C SER A 10 -13.77 -4.38 7.97
N ASP A 11 -13.27 -4.88 9.11
CA ASP A 11 -13.42 -4.21 10.40
C ASP A 11 -12.64 -2.88 10.39
N PRO A 12 -13.33 -1.73 10.40
CA PRO A 12 -12.68 -0.42 10.36
C PRO A 12 -11.70 -0.20 11.51
N ARG A 13 -11.96 -0.78 12.70
CA ARG A 13 -11.08 -0.67 13.87
C ARG A 13 -9.79 -1.45 13.71
N LEU A 14 -9.83 -2.59 13.02
CA LEU A 14 -8.62 -3.33 12.68
C LEU A 14 -7.82 -2.60 11.61
N LEU A 15 -8.49 -2.09 10.59
CA LEU A 15 -7.84 -1.36 9.51
C LEU A 15 -7.21 -0.04 9.97
N SER A 16 -7.87 0.72 10.84
CA SER A 16 -7.36 1.98 11.39
C SER A 16 -6.06 1.81 12.19
N LYS A 17 -5.89 0.66 12.86
CA LYS A 17 -4.65 0.29 13.56
C LYS A 17 -3.48 0.01 12.62
N LEU A 18 -3.76 -0.38 11.37
CA LEU A 18 -2.74 -0.64 10.34
C LEU A 18 -2.32 0.63 9.57
N ALA A 19 -2.90 1.78 9.89
CA ALA A 19 -2.55 3.06 9.28
C ALA A 19 -1.14 3.51 9.69
N LYS A 20 -0.40 4.08 8.74
CA LYS A 20 0.97 4.58 8.94
C LYS A 20 1.04 6.10 8.71
N GLY A 21 2.07 6.74 9.25
CA GLY A 21 2.36 8.16 9.05
C GLY A 21 1.23 9.07 9.56
N ARG A 22 0.88 10.12 8.79
CA ARG A 22 -0.14 11.11 9.19
C ARG A 22 -1.53 10.51 9.45
N LEU A 23 -1.84 9.35 8.88
CA LEU A 23 -3.12 8.66 9.09
C LEU A 23 -3.21 7.99 10.48
N GLN A 24 -2.07 7.67 11.11
CA GLN A 24 -2.05 7.08 12.46
C GLN A 24 -2.65 8.03 13.51
N GLY A 25 -2.56 9.35 13.30
CA GLY A 25 -3.16 10.37 14.16
C GLY A 25 -4.64 10.65 13.88
N LYS A 26 -5.23 10.02 12.84
CA LYS A 26 -6.61 10.27 12.38
C LYS A 26 -7.49 9.01 12.45
N LYS A 27 -7.25 8.13 13.43
CA LYS A 27 -7.89 6.82 13.51
C LYS A 27 -9.42 6.88 13.52
N GLU A 28 -10.02 7.76 14.32
CA GLU A 28 -11.49 7.88 14.42
C GLU A 28 -12.11 8.30 13.09
N SER A 29 -11.55 9.32 12.42
CA SER A 29 -12.01 9.76 11.10
C SER A 29 -11.78 8.68 10.03
N LEU A 30 -10.69 7.91 10.17
CA LEU A 30 -10.38 6.81 9.26
C LEU A 30 -11.34 5.63 9.44
N GLU A 31 -11.72 5.30 10.67
CA GLU A 31 -12.74 4.27 10.96
C GLU A 31 -14.09 4.63 10.31
N GLN A 32 -14.51 5.88 10.45
CA GLN A 32 -15.73 6.38 9.81
C GLN A 32 -15.65 6.30 8.29
N ALA A 33 -14.51 6.72 7.70
CA ALA A 33 -14.32 6.68 6.26
C ALA A 33 -14.26 5.26 5.69
N LEU A 34 -13.78 4.27 6.45
CA LEU A 34 -13.68 2.88 5.98
C LEU A 34 -15.03 2.15 6.03
N HIS A 35 -16.02 2.67 6.73
CA HIS A 35 -17.33 2.04 6.85
C HIS A 35 -18.07 2.03 5.50
N GLY A 36 -18.32 0.84 4.95
CA GLY A 36 -19.13 0.63 3.75
C GLY A 36 -18.48 1.03 2.41
N LEU A 37 -17.29 1.64 2.40
CA LEU A 37 -16.67 2.13 1.15
C LEU A 37 -15.85 1.06 0.40
N MET A 38 -15.33 0.04 1.09
CA MET A 38 -14.39 -0.94 0.52
C MET A 38 -15.08 -2.18 -0.04
N GLY A 39 -15.94 -1.99 -1.04
CA GLY A 39 -16.64 -3.06 -1.75
C GLY A 39 -15.73 -3.93 -2.66
N PRO A 40 -16.28 -4.98 -3.29
CA PRO A 40 -15.49 -5.92 -4.11
C PRO A 40 -14.73 -5.25 -5.26
N HIS A 41 -15.34 -4.24 -5.90
CA HIS A 41 -14.70 -3.51 -7.00
C HIS A 41 -13.52 -2.66 -6.50
N GLN A 42 -13.69 -1.94 -5.39
CA GLN A 42 -12.63 -1.13 -4.78
C GLN A 42 -11.45 -2.01 -4.37
N ARG A 43 -11.71 -3.19 -3.78
CA ARG A 43 -10.66 -4.15 -3.45
C ARG A 43 -9.91 -4.64 -4.69
N LYS A 44 -10.62 -4.93 -5.78
CA LYS A 44 -10.00 -5.32 -7.06
C LYS A 44 -9.12 -4.19 -7.62
N MET A 45 -9.59 -2.95 -7.59
CA MET A 45 -8.82 -1.78 -8.03
C MET A 45 -7.55 -1.60 -7.18
N LEU A 46 -7.67 -1.67 -5.85
CA LEU A 46 -6.53 -1.58 -4.94
C LEU A 46 -5.51 -2.70 -5.19
N ALA A 47 -5.96 -3.92 -5.46
CA ALA A 47 -5.07 -5.04 -5.78
C ALA A 47 -4.28 -4.81 -7.07
N VAL A 48 -4.90 -4.25 -8.11
CA VAL A 48 -4.21 -3.89 -9.36
C VAL A 48 -3.17 -2.80 -9.11
N GLN A 49 -3.57 -1.75 -8.39
CA GLN A 49 -2.67 -0.63 -8.08
C GLN A 49 -1.48 -1.06 -7.24
N LEU A 50 -1.70 -1.89 -6.21
CA LEU A 50 -0.63 -2.38 -5.36
C LEU A 50 0.39 -3.20 -6.16
N ARG A 51 -0.07 -4.13 -7.02
CA ARG A 51 0.83 -4.88 -7.90
C ARG A 51 1.67 -3.99 -8.82
N HIS A 52 1.10 -2.88 -9.31
CA HIS A 52 1.87 -1.94 -10.14
C HIS A 52 2.94 -1.21 -9.32
N ILE A 53 2.64 -0.85 -8.08
CA ILE A 53 3.63 -0.25 -7.18
C ILE A 53 4.76 -1.25 -6.90
N ASP A 54 4.41 -2.49 -6.53
CA ASP A 54 5.41 -3.53 -6.25
C ASP A 54 6.32 -3.78 -7.46
N PHE A 55 5.73 -3.86 -8.67
CA PHE A 55 6.49 -3.99 -9.92
C PHE A 55 7.44 -2.81 -10.14
N LEU A 56 6.95 -1.57 -10.00
CA LEU A 56 7.79 -0.38 -10.20
C LEU A 56 8.90 -0.28 -9.15
N ASP A 57 8.63 -0.67 -7.90
CA ASP A 57 9.64 -0.71 -6.83
C ASP A 57 10.75 -1.73 -7.14
N GLU A 58 10.42 -2.88 -7.73
CA GLU A 58 11.40 -3.85 -8.20
C GLU A 58 12.24 -3.31 -9.36
N GLU A 59 11.61 -2.69 -10.35
CA GLU A 59 12.32 -2.10 -11.50
C GLU A 59 13.28 -0.97 -11.06
N VAL A 60 12.85 -0.12 -10.12
CA VAL A 60 13.71 0.93 -9.56
C VAL A 60 14.93 0.33 -8.88
N LYS A 61 14.76 -0.73 -8.06
CA LYS A 61 15.91 -1.39 -7.40
C LYS A 61 16.88 -2.02 -8.40
N ASN A 62 16.37 -2.62 -9.47
CA ASN A 62 17.21 -3.20 -10.52
C ASN A 62 18.05 -2.13 -11.21
N LEU A 63 17.45 -0.97 -11.51
CA LEU A 63 18.15 0.17 -12.08
C LEU A 63 19.17 0.78 -11.11
N ASP A 64 18.83 0.89 -9.83
CA ASP A 64 19.75 1.38 -8.80
C ASP A 64 21.00 0.49 -8.72
N GLN A 65 20.83 -0.84 -8.78
CA GLN A 65 21.95 -1.78 -8.82
C GLN A 65 22.80 -1.62 -10.08
N GLU A 66 22.17 -1.53 -11.26
CA GLU A 66 22.89 -1.32 -12.52
C GLU A 66 23.72 -0.03 -12.50
N VAL A 67 23.14 1.05 -11.95
CA VAL A 67 23.84 2.33 -11.79
C VAL A 67 25.01 2.20 -10.83
N GLU A 68 24.83 1.54 -9.69
CA GLU A 68 25.91 1.31 -8.72
C GLU A 68 27.08 0.53 -9.34
N GLU A 69 26.78 -0.53 -10.11
CA GLU A 69 27.79 -1.34 -10.80
C GLU A 69 28.60 -0.52 -11.81
N ARG A 70 27.94 0.37 -12.56
CA ARG A 70 28.61 1.27 -13.52
C ARG A 70 29.47 2.35 -12.87
N LEU A 71 29.17 2.72 -11.63
CA LEU A 71 29.90 3.76 -10.89
C LEU A 71 31.07 3.21 -10.06
N ARG A 72 31.32 1.90 -10.07
CA ARG A 72 32.44 1.31 -9.34
C ARG A 72 33.78 1.81 -9.90
N PRO A 73 34.72 2.27 -9.05
CA PRO A 73 36.08 2.59 -9.47
C PRO A 73 36.79 1.37 -10.08
N PHE A 74 37.69 1.63 -11.04
CA PHE A 74 38.54 0.62 -11.67
C PHE A 74 39.53 -0.04 -10.69
#